data_AF-A0A2A9E128-F1
#
_entry.id   AF-A0A2A9E128-F1
#
_cell.length_a   1.000
_cell.length_b   1.000
_cell.length_c   1.000
_cell.angle_alpha   90.00
_cell.angle_beta   90.00
_cell.angle_gamma   90.00
#
_symmetry.space_group_name_H-M   'P 1'
#
loop_
_entity.id
_entity.type
_entity.pdbx_description
1 polymer ?
#
loop_
_entity_poly.entity_id
_entity_poly.type
_entity_poly.pdbx_seq_one_letter_code
_entity_poly.pdbx_strand_id
1 'polypeptide(L)'
;MRTIVLLVVGIVTAAVLTAMPMETQKAEAATFDAGHIIDDEVFYDSTTMTESQIRSFINSKVPACTSGYTCLDEYKENTTGRSADSYCKAIAGGKNEDAARIIYKVSRACDINPQVILVTLQKEQGLLTHHWPSEWRYTIAMGFGCPDGADCNSKYFGFQNQLYLGARQFQIYRAWPNSFNYVAGKTNSIKWHPNSSCGTSRVYIENQATAGLYNYTPYRPNQAALNAGYGTGDSCSSYGNRNFFLYFNDWFGSTYAGPSVHPKLQTYYTQNGGASGLLGKPTSEAKSYADGGVGQKFEMYVLYRTPQGQYLRTTGTVGDEHWRLGGGGGMLGYPSGNYTKHANGGRSQAFQNGTLYWHNSYGTYYTTGVVRTKHDRLGGGDGVLGFPSGEYTVVGSGRSQAFVKGGIYWSSRTGAKFILGGMAKEYAAMGGPKGDLGFPTSDYVTHKSGLRSQSFQVGDMYWMANSGGVRYILGGMANTYAATGGPSGELGYPTSDYVKNKDGSRFQSFEVGDMYWAPGRDVRYILGGMANTYAATGGPSGELGYPTSDYVKNKDGSRFQSFDVGDMYWAPGFKVRYILGGMADTYAEAGGPASALGYPTGDYTKHKDGSRSQQFEHGTMTWAPGGDVVVTIA
;
A
#
# COMPACT_ATOMS: atom_id res chain seq x y z
N MET A 1 22.57 42.85 33.22
CA MET A 1 22.38 42.14 31.94
C MET A 1 20.88 42.03 31.71
N ARG A 2 20.38 42.64 30.64
CA ARG A 2 18.95 42.72 30.29
C ARG A 2 18.52 41.41 29.62
N THR A 3 17.53 40.73 30.19
CA THR A 3 16.89 39.55 29.57
C THR A 3 15.81 40.05 28.63
N ILE A 4 16.03 39.83 27.33
CA ILE A 4 15.10 40.16 26.24
C ILE A 4 13.98 39.11 26.24
N VAL A 5 12.75 39.55 26.48
CA VAL A 5 11.53 38.75 26.29
C VAL A 5 11.12 38.92 24.82
N LEU A 6 11.31 37.86 24.03
CA LEU A 6 10.87 37.77 22.64
C LEU A 6 9.38 37.37 22.62
N LEU A 7 8.53 38.34 22.33
CA LEU A 7 7.10 38.17 22.11
C LEU A 7 6.90 37.59 20.70
N VAL A 8 6.62 36.28 20.60
CA VAL A 8 6.24 35.64 19.33
C VAL A 8 4.75 35.89 19.10
N VAL A 9 4.44 36.84 18.23
CA VAL A 9 3.09 37.07 17.72
C VAL A 9 2.75 35.91 16.77
N GLY A 10 2.00 34.93 17.28
CA GLY A 10 1.43 33.86 16.47
C GLY A 10 0.34 34.40 15.57
N ILE A 11 0.63 34.52 14.28
CA ILE A 11 -0.39 34.76 13.25
C ILE A 11 -1.26 33.51 13.18
N VAL A 12 -2.45 33.57 13.77
CA VAL A 12 -3.52 32.59 13.57
C VAL A 12 -4.02 32.81 12.15
N THR A 13 -3.51 32.03 11.18
CA THR A 13 -4.16 31.88 9.90
C THR A 13 -5.47 31.15 10.15
N ALA A 14 -6.58 31.90 10.09
CA ALA A 14 -7.91 31.32 10.00
C ALA A 14 -7.92 30.43 8.75
N ALA A 15 -7.88 29.11 8.96
CA ALA A 15 -8.19 28.15 7.92
C ALA A 15 -9.63 28.44 7.49
N VAL A 16 -9.78 29.03 6.31
CA VAL A 16 -11.06 29.11 5.62
C VAL A 16 -11.51 27.66 5.43
N LEU A 17 -12.53 27.24 6.18
CA LEU A 17 -13.25 26.00 5.90
C LEU A 17 -13.78 26.13 4.47
N THR A 18 -13.12 25.42 3.56
CA THR A 18 -13.61 25.27 2.20
C THR A 18 -14.91 24.48 2.26
N ALA A 19 -15.95 25.03 1.65
CA ALA A 19 -17.24 24.39 1.54
C ALA A 19 -17.08 23.04 0.82
N MET A 20 -17.30 21.95 1.53
CA MET A 20 -17.67 20.67 0.94
C MET A 20 -19.12 20.35 1.30
N PRO A 21 -20.13 20.73 0.49
CA PRO A 21 -21.48 20.23 0.75
C PRO A 21 -22.07 19.44 -0.42
N MET A 22 -21.70 19.68 -1.67
CA MET A 22 -22.54 19.26 -2.80
C MET A 22 -22.22 17.87 -3.37
N GLU A 23 -20.96 17.41 -3.32
CA GLU A 23 -20.60 16.06 -3.79
C GLU A 23 -21.04 14.95 -2.82
N THR A 24 -20.91 15.17 -1.51
CA THR A 24 -21.32 14.22 -0.47
C THR A 24 -22.82 13.95 -0.50
N GLN A 25 -23.64 15.00 -0.67
CA GLN A 25 -25.11 14.88 -0.78
C GLN A 25 -25.56 14.08 -2.00
N LYS A 26 -24.87 14.24 -3.14
CA LYS A 26 -25.16 13.47 -4.35
C LYS A 26 -24.79 11.99 -4.18
N ALA A 27 -23.70 11.69 -3.46
CA ALA A 27 -23.31 10.33 -3.14
C ALA A 27 -24.32 9.66 -2.19
N GLU A 28 -24.86 10.38 -1.20
CA GLU A 28 -25.93 9.88 -0.33
C GLU A 28 -27.24 9.70 -1.08
N ALA A 29 -27.66 10.64 -1.92
CA ALA A 29 -28.87 10.49 -2.75
C ALA A 29 -28.82 9.25 -3.66
N ALA A 30 -27.61 8.82 -4.06
CA ALA A 30 -27.41 7.62 -4.87
C ALA A 30 -27.63 6.31 -4.09
N THR A 31 -27.65 6.33 -2.76
CA THR A 31 -27.94 5.16 -1.91
C THR A 31 -29.41 5.10 -1.44
N PHE A 32 -30.25 6.03 -1.90
CA PHE A 32 -31.68 6.04 -1.59
C PHE A 32 -32.37 4.78 -2.12
N ASP A 33 -32.90 3.96 -1.22
CA ASP A 33 -33.76 2.84 -1.57
C ASP A 33 -35.24 3.23 -1.39
N ALA A 34 -36.00 3.18 -2.48
CA ALA A 34 -37.43 3.49 -2.43
C ALA A 34 -38.24 2.46 -1.63
N GLY A 35 -37.79 1.22 -1.55
CA GLY A 35 -38.43 0.14 -0.80
C GLY A 35 -38.07 0.13 0.68
N HIS A 36 -36.96 0.78 1.04
CA HIS A 36 -36.41 0.79 2.39
C HIS A 36 -35.74 2.14 2.70
N ILE A 37 -36.52 3.13 3.12
CA ILE A 37 -35.99 4.49 3.35
C ILE A 37 -35.23 4.57 4.69
N ILE A 38 -35.71 3.85 5.71
CA ILE A 38 -35.16 3.84 7.07
C ILE A 38 -35.59 2.57 7.79
N ASP A 39 -34.72 2.00 8.62
CA ASP A 39 -35.01 0.81 9.42
C ASP A 39 -36.06 1.10 10.51
N ASP A 40 -36.88 0.10 10.84
CA ASP A 40 -37.86 0.19 11.92
C ASP A 40 -37.16 0.46 13.26
N GLU A 41 -36.02 -0.18 13.49
CA GLU A 41 -35.18 -0.01 14.68
C GLU A 41 -34.66 1.42 14.81
N VAL A 42 -34.36 2.09 13.70
CA VAL A 42 -33.90 3.50 13.73
C VAL A 42 -35.09 4.44 13.88
N PHE A 43 -36.21 4.20 13.18
CA PHE A 43 -37.36 5.10 13.19
C PHE A 43 -38.08 5.14 14.55
N TYR A 44 -38.18 3.99 15.22
CA TYR A 44 -38.93 3.82 16.46
C TYR A 44 -38.04 3.79 17.72
N ASP A 45 -36.75 4.14 17.64
CA ASP A 45 -35.89 4.28 18.81
C ASP A 45 -36.04 5.66 19.49
N SER A 46 -36.95 5.76 20.46
CA SER A 46 -37.17 6.97 21.25
C SER A 46 -36.02 7.32 22.24
N THR A 47 -34.91 6.57 22.26
CA THR A 47 -33.80 6.76 23.20
C THR A 47 -32.58 7.46 22.60
N THR A 48 -32.56 7.73 21.29
CA THR A 48 -31.36 8.21 20.56
C THR A 48 -30.86 9.60 20.98
N MET A 49 -31.71 10.44 21.59
CA MET A 49 -31.32 11.75 22.11
C MET A 49 -31.97 12.04 23.45
N THR A 50 -31.18 12.56 24.39
CA THR A 50 -31.66 13.22 25.60
C THR A 50 -32.24 14.61 25.27
N GLU A 51 -33.07 15.17 26.15
CA GLU A 51 -33.58 16.54 26.01
C GLU A 51 -32.44 17.56 25.78
N SER A 52 -31.34 17.43 26.52
CA SER A 52 -30.20 18.33 26.37
C SER A 52 -29.56 18.21 24.99
N GLN A 53 -29.43 16.99 24.45
CA GLN A 53 -28.90 16.79 23.10
C GLN A 53 -29.84 17.37 22.03
N ILE A 54 -31.16 17.24 22.21
CA ILE A 54 -32.14 17.87 21.31
C ILE A 54 -31.99 19.39 21.33
N ARG A 55 -31.89 19.99 22.53
CA ARG A 55 -31.68 21.44 22.68
C ARG A 55 -30.39 21.89 22.03
N SER A 56 -29.27 21.21 22.30
CA SER A 56 -27.98 21.53 21.67
C SER A 56 -28.03 21.39 20.15
N PHE A 57 -28.73 20.39 19.62
CA PHE A 57 -28.89 20.21 18.18
C PHE A 57 -29.68 21.36 17.54
N ILE A 58 -30.83 21.73 18.12
CA ILE A 58 -31.64 22.86 17.64
C ILE A 58 -30.78 24.13 17.62
N ASN A 59 -30.11 24.45 18.72
CA ASN A 59 -29.24 25.64 18.82
C ASN A 59 -28.08 25.62 17.80
N SER A 60 -27.61 24.43 17.38
CA SER A 60 -26.55 24.30 16.38
C SER A 60 -27.04 24.48 14.94
N LYS A 61 -28.34 24.29 14.67
CA LYS A 61 -28.93 24.35 13.34
C LYS A 61 -29.62 25.69 13.07
N VAL A 62 -30.19 26.29 14.12
CA VAL A 62 -30.85 27.58 14.00
C VAL A 62 -29.79 28.67 13.75
N PRO A 63 -29.86 29.39 12.62
CA PRO A 63 -29.01 30.55 12.37
C PRO A 63 -29.37 31.72 13.31
N ALA A 64 -28.60 32.81 13.27
CA ALA A 64 -28.94 34.02 14.04
C ALA A 64 -30.38 34.48 13.74
N CYS A 65 -31.24 34.46 14.76
CA CYS A 65 -32.65 34.76 14.59
C CYS A 65 -32.87 36.25 14.26
N THR A 66 -33.77 36.53 13.32
CA THR A 66 -34.12 37.89 12.91
C THR A 66 -34.92 38.55 14.02
N SER A 67 -34.49 39.74 14.45
CA SER A 67 -35.21 40.52 15.46
C SER A 67 -36.70 40.67 15.11
N GLY A 68 -37.57 40.42 16.09
CA GLY A 68 -39.03 40.45 15.93
C GLY A 68 -39.66 39.12 15.51
N TYR A 69 -38.87 38.09 15.25
CA TYR A 69 -39.33 36.71 15.01
C TYR A 69 -38.91 35.80 16.16
N THR A 70 -39.61 34.67 16.32
CA THR A 70 -39.26 33.64 17.31
C THR A 70 -38.77 32.41 16.57
N CYS A 71 -37.47 32.14 16.58
CA CYS A 71 -36.88 30.93 16.01
C CYS A 71 -37.04 29.73 16.95
N LEU A 72 -36.77 28.52 16.46
CA LEU A 72 -37.11 27.29 17.18
C LEU A 72 -36.32 27.12 18.50
N ASP A 73 -35.10 27.65 18.56
CA ASP A 73 -34.25 27.68 19.77
C ASP A 73 -34.77 28.63 20.85
N GLU A 74 -35.48 29.69 20.45
CA GLU A 74 -36.12 30.66 21.34
C GLU A 74 -37.60 30.36 21.61
N TYR A 75 -38.21 29.43 20.87
CA TYR A 75 -39.63 29.10 20.96
C TYR A 75 -40.02 28.54 22.32
N LYS A 76 -41.12 29.07 22.88
CA LYS A 76 -41.72 28.59 24.13
C LYS A 76 -43.24 28.63 24.07
N GLU A 77 -43.88 27.64 24.67
CA GLU A 77 -45.33 27.63 24.87
C GLU A 77 -45.74 27.03 26.23
N ASN A 78 -46.98 27.30 26.66
CA ASN A 78 -47.61 26.56 27.75
C ASN A 78 -48.28 25.32 27.16
N THR A 79 -47.82 24.13 27.55
CA THR A 79 -48.33 22.87 27.03
C THR A 79 -49.45 22.32 27.90
N THR A 80 -50.38 21.60 27.26
CA THR A 80 -51.49 20.92 27.94
C THR A 80 -51.16 19.46 28.19
N GLY A 81 -51.65 18.91 29.30
CA GLY A 81 -51.52 17.48 29.59
C GLY A 81 -52.35 16.63 28.63
N ARG A 82 -51.85 15.45 28.28
CA ARG A 82 -52.55 14.46 27.46
C ARG A 82 -52.57 13.11 28.16
N SER A 83 -53.76 12.52 28.25
CA SER A 83 -53.95 11.17 28.76
C SER A 83 -53.32 10.14 27.81
N ALA A 84 -52.88 9.01 28.35
CA ALA A 84 -52.41 7.90 27.53
C ALA A 84 -53.56 7.33 26.69
N ASP A 85 -53.21 6.79 25.52
CA ASP A 85 -54.11 5.96 24.71
C ASP A 85 -53.35 4.73 24.17
N SER A 86 -53.96 4.01 23.22
CA SER A 86 -53.38 2.79 22.65
C SER A 86 -52.07 3.01 21.87
N TYR A 87 -51.73 4.25 21.53
CA TYR A 87 -50.62 4.57 20.63
C TYR A 87 -49.51 5.38 21.32
N CYS A 88 -49.88 6.27 22.25
CA CYS A 88 -48.93 7.08 22.98
C CYS A 88 -49.21 7.07 24.49
N LYS A 89 -48.14 7.08 25.28
CA LYS A 89 -48.20 7.26 26.74
C LYS A 89 -48.67 8.68 27.11
N ALA A 90 -49.06 8.85 28.37
CA ALA A 90 -49.48 10.15 28.89
C ALA A 90 -48.34 11.17 28.84
N ILE A 91 -48.67 12.42 28.53
CA ILE A 91 -47.74 13.55 28.53
C ILE A 91 -48.23 14.55 29.58
N ALA A 92 -47.36 14.91 30.53
CA ALA A 92 -47.65 15.99 31.46
C ALA A 92 -47.54 17.36 30.76
N GLY A 93 -48.51 18.24 31.01
CA GLY A 93 -48.42 19.64 30.61
C GLY A 93 -47.38 20.41 31.44
N GLY A 94 -46.98 21.58 30.97
CA GLY A 94 -45.97 22.42 31.60
C GLY A 94 -46.12 23.88 31.20
N LYS A 95 -45.52 24.77 31.98
CA LYS A 95 -45.47 26.20 31.66
C LYS A 95 -44.14 26.54 31.01
N ASN A 96 -44.18 27.41 29.99
CA ASN A 96 -43.00 27.98 29.35
C ASN A 96 -41.99 26.91 28.86
N GLU A 97 -42.51 25.83 28.28
CA GLU A 97 -41.67 24.74 27.77
C GLU A 97 -41.07 25.14 26.43
N ASP A 98 -39.77 24.88 26.26
CA ASP A 98 -39.10 25.10 24.98
C ASP A 98 -39.34 23.95 23.99
N ALA A 99 -39.07 24.21 22.71
CA ALA A 99 -39.27 23.22 21.65
C ALA A 99 -38.58 21.88 21.93
N ALA A 100 -37.36 21.91 22.49
CA ALA A 100 -36.60 20.71 22.81
C ALA A 100 -37.30 19.82 23.85
N ARG A 101 -37.84 20.41 24.92
CA ARG A 101 -38.61 19.72 25.95
C ARG A 101 -39.87 19.07 25.38
N ILE A 102 -40.56 19.77 24.49
CA ILE A 102 -41.80 19.29 23.86
C ILE A 102 -41.52 18.12 22.93
N ILE A 103 -40.49 18.23 22.07
CA ILE A 103 -40.03 17.15 21.19
C ILE A 103 -39.62 15.92 22.01
N TYR A 104 -38.84 16.11 23.07
CA TYR A 104 -38.42 15.03 23.97
C TYR A 104 -39.62 14.31 24.57
N LYS A 105 -40.59 15.04 25.14
CA LYS A 105 -41.80 14.44 25.73
C LYS A 105 -42.61 13.63 24.72
N VAL A 106 -42.83 14.19 23.52
CA VAL A 106 -43.60 13.51 22.46
C VAL A 106 -42.87 12.26 21.97
N SER A 107 -41.56 12.35 21.72
CA SER A 107 -40.73 11.23 21.31
C SER A 107 -40.83 10.06 22.31
N ARG A 108 -40.66 10.33 23.61
CA ARG A 108 -40.75 9.31 24.67
C ARG A 108 -42.16 8.73 24.84
N ALA A 109 -43.18 9.54 24.62
CA ALA A 109 -44.56 9.13 24.78
C ALA A 109 -45.05 8.26 23.63
N CYS A 110 -44.74 8.64 22.39
CA CYS A 110 -45.20 7.98 21.17
C CYS A 110 -44.18 6.99 20.59
N ASP A 111 -43.06 6.74 21.26
CA ASP A 111 -42.02 5.80 20.81
C ASP A 111 -41.51 6.10 19.38
N ILE A 112 -41.15 7.36 19.15
CA ILE A 112 -40.60 7.84 17.88
C ILE A 112 -39.21 8.40 18.13
N ASN A 113 -38.25 8.08 17.26
CA ASN A 113 -36.91 8.64 17.34
C ASN A 113 -36.96 10.18 17.27
N PRO A 114 -36.39 10.92 18.24
CA PRO A 114 -36.41 12.38 18.24
C PRO A 114 -35.74 12.99 16.99
N GLN A 115 -34.79 12.30 16.37
CA GLN A 115 -34.16 12.69 15.10
C GLN A 115 -35.16 12.67 13.93
N VAL A 116 -36.07 11.68 13.89
CA VAL A 116 -37.16 11.62 12.91
C VAL A 116 -38.10 12.83 13.05
N ILE A 117 -38.41 13.22 14.28
CA ILE A 117 -39.24 14.42 14.54
C ILE A 117 -38.53 15.68 14.04
N LEU A 118 -37.26 15.86 14.38
CA LEU A 118 -36.45 17.02 13.95
C LEU A 118 -36.34 17.12 12.43
N VAL A 119 -36.08 16.01 11.75
CA VAL A 119 -36.05 15.95 10.28
C VAL A 119 -37.41 16.26 9.68
N THR A 120 -38.49 15.77 10.28
CA THR A 120 -39.85 16.04 9.78
C THR A 120 -40.21 17.52 9.92
N LEU A 121 -39.91 18.16 11.06
CA LEU A 121 -40.08 19.61 11.23
C LEU A 121 -39.34 20.42 10.16
N GLN A 122 -38.12 19.99 9.80
CA GLN A 122 -37.36 20.64 8.73
C GLN A 122 -38.00 20.41 7.37
N LYS A 123 -38.33 19.16 7.05
CA LYS A 123 -38.91 18.78 5.77
C LYS A 123 -40.23 19.50 5.50
N GLU A 124 -41.09 19.61 6.52
CA GLU A 124 -42.45 20.13 6.38
C GLU A 124 -42.50 21.65 6.48
N GLN A 125 -41.73 22.27 7.38
CA GLN A 125 -41.84 23.71 7.64
C GLN A 125 -40.50 24.46 7.63
N GLY A 126 -39.37 23.77 7.38
CA GLY A 126 -38.04 24.39 7.38
C GLY A 126 -37.60 24.94 8.74
N LEU A 127 -38.28 24.56 9.83
CA LEU A 127 -38.19 25.25 11.12
C LEU A 127 -36.80 25.19 11.77
N LEU A 128 -35.97 24.20 11.46
CA LEU A 128 -34.66 24.04 12.10
C LEU A 128 -33.63 25.02 11.56
N THR A 129 -33.77 25.48 10.31
CA THR A 129 -32.81 26.38 9.66
C THR A 129 -33.41 27.74 9.30
N HIS A 130 -34.63 28.04 9.74
CA HIS A 130 -35.33 29.28 9.41
C HIS A 130 -34.92 30.42 10.35
N HIS A 131 -34.57 31.59 9.81
CA HIS A 131 -34.16 32.76 10.62
C HIS A 131 -35.27 33.80 10.84
N TRP A 132 -36.42 33.68 10.18
CA TRP A 132 -37.61 34.54 10.40
C TRP A 132 -38.94 33.76 10.36
N PRO A 133 -39.11 32.63 11.08
CA PRO A 133 -40.30 31.80 10.90
C PRO A 133 -41.57 32.55 11.30
N SER A 134 -42.56 32.53 10.41
CA SER A 134 -43.90 33.03 10.69
C SER A 134 -44.65 32.12 11.65
N GLU A 135 -45.55 32.68 12.45
CA GLU A 135 -46.30 31.95 13.49
C GLU A 135 -47.04 30.72 12.93
N TRP A 136 -47.62 30.82 11.73
CA TRP A 136 -48.33 29.73 11.09
C TRP A 136 -47.48 28.47 10.90
N ARG A 137 -46.16 28.60 10.76
CA ARG A 137 -45.27 27.43 10.66
C ARG A 137 -45.28 26.59 11.93
N TYR A 138 -45.44 27.21 13.10
CA TYR A 138 -45.62 26.50 14.37
C TYR A 138 -47.03 25.93 14.51
N THR A 139 -48.03 26.64 13.96
CA THR A 139 -49.42 26.17 13.93
C THR A 139 -49.57 24.85 13.18
N ILE A 140 -48.82 24.65 12.09
CA ILE A 140 -48.82 23.43 11.26
C ILE A 140 -47.44 22.78 11.14
N ALA A 141 -46.69 22.75 12.25
CA ALA A 141 -45.27 22.37 12.34
C ALA A 141 -44.87 21.06 11.66
N MET A 142 -45.76 20.06 11.68
CA MET A 142 -45.51 18.74 11.08
C MET A 142 -46.27 18.55 9.76
N GLY A 143 -47.01 19.55 9.29
CA GLY A 143 -47.93 19.41 8.14
C GLY A 143 -49.10 18.45 8.40
N PHE A 144 -49.31 18.01 9.66
CA PHE A 144 -50.32 17.01 9.96
C PHE A 144 -51.72 17.59 9.81
N GLY A 145 -52.53 16.98 8.95
CA GLY A 145 -53.88 17.42 8.63
C GLY A 145 -53.96 18.60 7.66
N CYS A 146 -52.92 18.80 6.85
CA CYS A 146 -52.85 19.73 5.72
C CYS A 146 -52.83 18.98 4.39
N PRO A 147 -53.99 18.59 3.83
CA PRO A 147 -54.05 17.91 2.54
C PRO A 147 -53.64 18.81 1.37
N ASP A 148 -53.05 18.22 0.32
CA ASP A 148 -52.72 18.93 -0.92
C ASP A 148 -53.99 19.55 -1.56
N GLY A 149 -53.99 20.87 -1.75
CA GLY A 149 -55.07 21.58 -2.45
C GLY A 149 -56.32 21.89 -1.61
N ALA A 150 -56.26 21.75 -0.28
CA ALA A 150 -57.33 22.14 0.63
C ALA A 150 -56.77 22.77 1.93
N ASP A 151 -57.64 23.44 2.68
CA ASP A 151 -57.25 24.09 3.93
C ASP A 151 -56.83 23.08 5.00
N CYS A 152 -55.82 23.44 5.79
CA CYS A 152 -55.40 22.68 6.95
C CYS A 152 -56.52 22.63 8.00
N ASN A 153 -56.76 21.45 8.57
CA ASN A 153 -57.79 21.28 9.59
C ASN A 153 -57.36 21.87 10.94
N SER A 154 -58.10 22.89 11.39
CA SER A 154 -57.81 23.65 12.62
C SER A 154 -57.80 22.82 13.91
N LYS A 155 -58.43 21.63 13.91
CA LYS A 155 -58.36 20.67 15.03
C LYS A 155 -56.93 20.26 15.38
N TYR A 156 -56.01 20.35 14.41
CA TYR A 156 -54.63 19.90 14.57
C TYR A 156 -53.66 21.04 14.86
N PHE A 157 -54.13 22.28 14.97
CA PHE A 157 -53.28 23.44 15.14
C PHE A 157 -52.53 23.45 16.48
N GLY A 158 -51.34 24.06 16.46
CA GLY A 158 -50.47 24.29 17.61
C GLY A 158 -49.25 23.36 17.63
N PHE A 159 -48.10 23.86 18.11
CA PHE A 159 -46.82 23.17 18.00
C PHE A 159 -46.81 21.82 18.75
N GLN A 160 -47.16 21.81 20.04
CA GLN A 160 -47.34 20.57 20.82
C GLN A 160 -48.33 19.61 20.14
N ASN A 161 -49.44 20.13 19.60
CA ASN A 161 -50.51 19.32 19.03
C ASN A 161 -50.08 18.65 17.71
N GLN A 162 -49.39 19.40 16.84
CA GLN A 162 -48.80 18.91 15.60
C GLN A 162 -47.76 17.83 15.85
N LEU A 163 -46.85 18.06 16.81
CA LEU A 163 -45.85 17.07 17.20
C LEU A 163 -46.49 15.78 17.71
N TYR A 164 -47.42 15.89 18.67
CA TYR A 164 -48.07 14.74 19.27
C TYR A 164 -48.88 13.95 18.26
N LEU A 165 -49.74 14.61 17.47
CA LEU A 165 -50.62 13.92 16.53
C LEU A 165 -49.88 13.37 15.32
N GLY A 166 -48.84 14.07 14.83
CA GLY A 166 -47.95 13.54 13.79
C GLY A 166 -47.22 12.28 14.26
N ALA A 167 -46.59 12.32 15.44
CA ALA A 167 -45.91 11.16 16.03
C ALA A 167 -46.88 9.99 16.30
N ARG A 168 -48.06 10.29 16.85
CA ARG A 168 -49.14 9.32 17.07
C ARG A 168 -49.62 8.70 15.76
N GLN A 169 -49.66 9.45 14.66
CA GLN A 169 -50.08 8.91 13.37
C GLN A 169 -49.12 7.83 12.87
N PHE A 170 -47.81 7.97 13.08
CA PHE A 170 -46.85 6.90 12.75
C PHE A 170 -47.06 5.63 13.58
N GLN A 171 -47.51 5.76 14.83
CA GLN A 171 -47.93 4.61 15.64
C GLN A 171 -49.22 3.96 15.11
N ILE A 172 -50.17 4.75 14.62
CA ILE A 172 -51.39 4.24 13.98
C ILE A 172 -51.06 3.49 12.69
N TYR A 173 -50.16 4.01 11.85
CA TYR A 173 -49.70 3.32 10.64
C TYR A 173 -49.12 1.95 10.99
N ARG A 174 -48.32 1.87 12.06
CA ARG A 174 -47.72 0.62 12.57
C ARG A 174 -48.76 -0.35 13.15
N ALA A 175 -49.75 0.15 13.88
CA ALA A 175 -50.79 -0.67 14.49
C ALA A 175 -51.82 -1.21 13.49
N TRP A 176 -52.09 -0.45 12.42
CA TRP A 176 -53.12 -0.77 11.42
C TRP A 176 -52.56 -0.72 9.99
N PRO A 177 -51.56 -1.55 9.66
CA PRO A 177 -50.79 -1.40 8.43
C PRO A 177 -51.60 -1.62 7.14
N ASN A 178 -52.72 -2.35 7.21
CA ASN A 178 -53.59 -2.61 6.06
C ASN A 178 -54.73 -1.58 5.88
N SER A 179 -54.83 -0.57 6.75
CA SER A 179 -55.89 0.45 6.72
C SER A 179 -55.49 1.71 5.93
N PHE A 180 -54.31 1.74 5.33
CA PHE A 180 -53.74 2.88 4.62
C PHE A 180 -53.27 2.51 3.21
N ASN A 181 -52.98 3.52 2.40
CA ASN A 181 -52.71 3.37 0.97
C ASN A 181 -51.44 2.55 0.67
N TYR A 182 -50.42 2.66 1.53
CA TYR A 182 -49.13 1.99 1.35
C TYR A 182 -48.86 1.00 2.48
N VAL A 183 -48.56 -0.24 2.13
CA VAL A 183 -48.47 -1.37 3.05
C VAL A 183 -47.09 -2.03 2.97
N ALA A 184 -46.45 -2.27 4.11
CA ALA A 184 -45.18 -2.99 4.20
C ALA A 184 -45.33 -4.48 3.82
N GLY A 185 -44.24 -5.10 3.35
CA GLY A 185 -44.21 -6.49 2.88
C GLY A 185 -44.96 -6.73 1.56
N LYS A 186 -45.29 -5.66 0.81
CA LYS A 186 -46.05 -5.74 -0.44
C LYS A 186 -45.46 -4.81 -1.50
N THR A 187 -45.71 -5.13 -2.77
CA THR A 187 -45.46 -4.20 -3.86
C THR A 187 -46.59 -3.19 -3.97
N ASN A 188 -46.26 -1.92 -3.83
CA ASN A 188 -47.17 -0.78 -3.87
C ASN A 188 -46.97 0.02 -5.16
N SER A 189 -48.04 0.64 -5.67
CA SER A 189 -47.97 1.59 -6.79
C SER A 189 -47.91 3.01 -6.24
N ILE A 190 -46.73 3.63 -6.26
CA ILE A 190 -46.46 4.93 -5.64
C ILE A 190 -46.31 5.99 -6.73
N LYS A 191 -47.02 7.12 -6.57
CA LYS A 191 -46.93 8.26 -7.51
C LYS A 191 -45.56 8.93 -7.44
N TRP A 192 -45.08 9.44 -8.57
CA TRP A 192 -43.87 10.28 -8.60
C TRP A 192 -44.14 11.70 -8.13
N HIS A 193 -45.35 12.21 -8.42
CA HIS A 193 -45.73 13.60 -8.19
C HIS A 193 -47.28 13.70 -8.01
N PRO A 194 -47.81 14.76 -7.37
CA PRO A 194 -49.26 15.02 -7.34
C PRO A 194 -49.90 15.08 -8.72
N ASN A 195 -49.17 15.61 -9.70
CA ASN A 195 -49.59 15.62 -11.11
C ASN A 195 -49.69 14.20 -11.67
N SER A 196 -50.92 13.76 -11.95
CA SER A 196 -51.20 12.43 -12.48
C SER A 196 -50.47 12.09 -13.79
N SER A 197 -50.14 13.10 -14.62
CA SER A 197 -49.40 12.86 -15.87
C SER A 197 -47.97 12.38 -15.66
N CYS A 198 -47.41 12.55 -14.46
CA CYS A 198 -46.08 12.05 -14.10
C CYS A 198 -46.06 10.54 -13.84
N GLY A 199 -47.22 9.90 -13.69
CA GLY A 199 -47.35 8.46 -13.52
C GLY A 199 -46.95 7.93 -12.13
N THR A 200 -46.73 6.62 -12.07
CA THR A 200 -46.42 5.88 -10.85
C THR A 200 -45.21 4.97 -11.03
N SER A 201 -44.75 4.36 -9.95
CA SER A 201 -43.77 3.30 -9.94
C SER A 201 -44.16 2.17 -9.00
N ARG A 202 -43.67 0.96 -9.29
CA ARG A 202 -43.87 -0.19 -8.41
C ARG A 202 -42.71 -0.31 -7.45
N VAL A 203 -43.00 -0.33 -6.16
CA VAL A 203 -42.00 -0.40 -5.09
C VAL A 203 -42.43 -1.48 -4.10
N TYR A 204 -41.56 -2.47 -3.86
CA TYR A 204 -41.75 -3.38 -2.73
C TYR A 204 -41.31 -2.65 -1.46
N ILE A 205 -42.25 -2.37 -0.55
CA ILE A 205 -41.93 -1.69 0.70
C ILE A 205 -41.55 -2.74 1.73
N GLU A 206 -40.32 -2.71 2.22
CA GLU A 206 -39.74 -3.77 3.05
C GLU A 206 -40.23 -3.73 4.50
N ASN A 207 -40.38 -2.54 5.07
CA ASN A 207 -40.63 -2.36 6.50
C ASN A 207 -41.72 -1.31 6.81
N GLN A 208 -42.10 -1.22 8.08
CA GLN A 208 -43.28 -0.47 8.50
C GLN A 208 -43.03 1.04 8.55
N ALA A 209 -41.83 1.47 8.91
CA ALA A 209 -41.40 2.87 8.93
C ALA A 209 -41.41 3.46 7.52
N THR A 210 -40.91 2.72 6.53
CA THR A 210 -40.94 3.14 5.12
C THR A 210 -42.39 3.26 4.62
N ALA A 211 -43.27 2.30 4.95
CA ALA A 211 -44.70 2.42 4.65
C ALA A 211 -45.33 3.65 5.31
N GLY A 212 -44.98 3.91 6.58
CA GLY A 212 -45.42 5.08 7.33
C GLY A 212 -45.01 6.40 6.67
N LEU A 213 -43.76 6.52 6.19
CA LEU A 213 -43.28 7.69 5.48
C LEU A 213 -44.04 7.95 4.18
N TYR A 214 -44.33 6.92 3.38
CA TYR A 214 -45.17 7.08 2.19
C TYR A 214 -46.63 7.41 2.53
N ASN A 215 -47.19 6.85 3.60
CA ASN A 215 -48.54 7.22 4.03
C ASN A 215 -48.61 8.66 4.54
N TYR A 216 -47.52 9.18 5.12
CA TYR A 216 -47.41 10.57 5.55
C TYR A 216 -47.15 11.53 4.39
N THR A 217 -46.29 11.15 3.42
CA THR A 217 -45.91 11.97 2.27
C THR A 217 -45.93 11.11 1.00
N PRO A 218 -47.04 11.12 0.24
CA PRO A 218 -47.39 10.05 -0.70
C PRO A 218 -46.72 10.15 -2.08
N TYR A 219 -45.43 10.46 -2.13
CA TYR A 219 -44.67 10.55 -3.38
C TYR A 219 -43.28 9.93 -3.26
N ARG A 220 -42.90 9.19 -4.30
CA ARG A 220 -41.53 8.70 -4.49
C ARG A 220 -40.73 9.75 -5.27
N PRO A 221 -39.50 10.12 -4.84
CA PRO A 221 -38.64 10.98 -5.63
C PRO A 221 -38.21 10.30 -6.93
N ASN A 222 -38.36 10.97 -8.07
CA ASN A 222 -37.85 10.47 -9.36
C ASN A 222 -36.32 10.65 -9.47
N GLN A 223 -35.73 10.07 -10.51
CA GLN A 223 -34.27 10.11 -10.67
C GLN A 223 -33.72 11.54 -10.79
N ALA A 224 -34.46 12.45 -11.43
CA ALA A 224 -34.07 13.86 -11.50
C ALA A 224 -34.01 14.50 -10.10
N ALA A 225 -34.97 14.19 -9.23
CA ALA A 225 -34.97 14.65 -7.84
C ALA A 225 -33.76 14.11 -7.06
N LEU A 226 -33.43 12.82 -7.22
CA LEU A 226 -32.29 12.18 -6.56
C LEU A 226 -30.95 12.78 -7.04
N ASN A 227 -30.78 12.94 -8.36
CA ASN A 227 -29.58 13.52 -8.95
C ASN A 227 -29.33 14.97 -8.50
N ALA A 228 -30.38 15.70 -8.13
CA ALA A 228 -30.31 17.07 -7.70
C ALA A 228 -29.82 17.26 -6.25
N GLY A 229 -29.77 16.21 -5.42
CA GLY A 229 -29.49 16.37 -3.97
C GLY A 229 -30.53 17.28 -3.31
N TYR A 230 -30.12 18.36 -2.64
CA TYR A 230 -31.05 19.39 -2.15
C TYR A 230 -31.60 20.33 -3.24
N GLY A 231 -31.08 20.26 -4.47
CA GLY A 231 -31.51 21.08 -5.59
C GLY A 231 -32.88 20.69 -6.16
N THR A 232 -33.26 21.43 -7.19
CA THR A 232 -34.50 21.24 -7.97
C THR A 232 -34.28 20.23 -9.09
N GLY A 233 -35.18 19.26 -9.22
CA GLY A 233 -35.23 18.30 -10.33
C GLY A 233 -36.11 18.79 -11.48
N ASP A 234 -36.79 17.87 -12.15
CA ASP A 234 -37.70 18.16 -13.26
C ASP A 234 -39.15 18.43 -12.79
N SER A 235 -40.09 18.62 -13.72
CA SER A 235 -41.49 18.91 -13.44
C SER A 235 -42.26 17.75 -12.77
N CYS A 236 -41.66 16.56 -12.72
CA CYS A 236 -42.22 15.38 -12.05
C CYS A 236 -41.45 15.00 -10.78
N SER A 237 -40.52 15.85 -10.33
CA SER A 237 -39.77 15.65 -9.11
C SER A 237 -40.60 15.96 -7.86
N SER A 238 -40.61 15.03 -6.92
CA SER A 238 -41.11 15.23 -5.56
C SER A 238 -39.97 15.09 -4.55
N TYR A 239 -40.05 15.84 -3.46
CA TYR A 239 -38.88 16.07 -2.60
C TYR A 239 -39.06 15.57 -1.17
N GLY A 240 -40.27 15.25 -0.74
CA GLY A 240 -40.55 14.94 0.67
C GLY A 240 -39.70 13.79 1.23
N ASN A 241 -39.86 12.58 0.70
CA ASN A 241 -39.12 11.41 1.18
C ASN A 241 -37.62 11.48 0.87
N ARG A 242 -37.23 12.15 -0.23
CA ARG A 242 -35.83 12.47 -0.51
C ARG A 242 -35.23 13.36 0.57
N ASN A 243 -35.87 14.49 0.88
CA ASN A 243 -35.38 15.45 1.85
C ASN A 243 -35.34 14.84 3.25
N PHE A 244 -36.32 13.99 3.61
CA PHE A 244 -36.25 13.22 4.85
C PHE A 244 -34.96 12.40 4.91
N PHE A 245 -34.70 11.59 3.89
CA PHE A 245 -33.52 10.73 3.83
C PHE A 245 -32.21 11.53 3.86
N LEU A 246 -32.13 12.61 3.08
CA LEU A 246 -30.92 13.47 3.03
C LEU A 246 -30.67 14.19 4.36
N TYR A 247 -31.68 14.82 4.96
CA TYR A 247 -31.50 15.49 6.24
C TYR A 247 -31.14 14.51 7.36
N PHE A 248 -31.71 13.31 7.36
CA PHE A 248 -31.37 12.29 8.36
C PHE A 248 -29.91 11.85 8.23
N ASN A 249 -29.47 11.50 7.03
CA ASN A 249 -28.08 11.09 6.76
C ASN A 249 -27.08 12.20 7.08
N ASP A 250 -27.33 13.42 6.61
CA ASP A 250 -26.47 14.59 6.82
C ASP A 250 -26.34 14.95 8.31
N TRP A 251 -27.41 14.80 9.10
CA TRP A 251 -27.42 15.27 10.49
C TRP A 251 -27.12 14.21 11.53
N PHE A 252 -27.48 12.95 11.27
CA PHE A 252 -27.48 11.88 12.27
C PHE A 252 -26.78 10.60 11.79
N GLY A 253 -26.44 10.52 10.50
CA GLY A 253 -25.85 9.36 9.85
C GLY A 253 -26.91 8.42 9.25
N SER A 254 -26.49 7.19 8.93
CA SER A 254 -27.31 6.20 8.23
C SER A 254 -28.74 6.03 8.77
N THR A 255 -29.70 5.96 7.86
CA THR A 255 -31.08 5.55 8.14
C THR A 255 -31.22 4.03 8.38
N TYR A 256 -30.17 3.25 8.10
CA TYR A 256 -30.13 1.83 8.41
C TYR A 256 -29.44 1.58 9.76
N ALA A 257 -29.98 0.64 10.53
CA ALA A 257 -29.37 0.09 11.73
C ALA A 257 -28.02 -0.54 11.33
N GLY A 258 -26.93 0.07 11.79
CA GLY A 258 -25.59 -0.47 11.58
C GLY A 258 -25.44 -1.87 12.17
N PRO A 259 -24.42 -2.63 11.75
CA PRO A 259 -24.17 -3.98 12.25
C PRO A 259 -24.10 -4.00 13.78
N SER A 260 -24.71 -4.99 14.43
CA SER A 260 -24.70 -5.04 15.90
C SER A 260 -23.32 -5.47 16.43
N VAL A 261 -22.96 -5.03 17.65
CA VAL A 261 -21.72 -5.48 18.28
C VAL A 261 -21.86 -6.93 18.72
N HIS A 262 -20.94 -7.78 18.29
CA HIS A 262 -21.00 -9.20 18.62
C HIS A 262 -20.94 -9.42 20.15
N PRO A 263 -21.71 -10.36 20.74
CA PRO A 263 -21.80 -10.52 22.20
C PRO A 263 -20.45 -10.69 22.91
N LYS A 264 -19.52 -11.45 22.31
CA LYS A 264 -18.15 -11.62 22.84
C LYS A 264 -17.30 -10.33 22.86
N LEU A 265 -17.71 -9.28 22.17
CA LEU A 265 -17.04 -7.97 22.11
C LEU A 265 -17.79 -6.89 22.91
N GLN A 266 -19.06 -7.14 23.25
CA GLN A 266 -19.96 -6.17 23.88
C GLN A 266 -19.39 -5.57 25.16
N THR A 267 -18.85 -6.39 26.06
CA THR A 267 -18.28 -5.92 27.33
C THR A 267 -17.14 -4.92 27.10
N TYR A 268 -16.21 -5.23 26.21
CA TYR A 268 -15.10 -4.34 25.89
C TYR A 268 -15.61 -3.05 25.23
N TYR A 269 -16.55 -3.16 24.29
CA TYR A 269 -17.14 -2.02 23.61
C TYR A 269 -17.83 -1.04 24.59
N THR A 270 -18.70 -1.55 25.46
CA THR A 270 -19.41 -0.73 26.46
C THR A 270 -18.45 -0.11 27.48
N GLN A 271 -17.48 -0.88 27.99
CA GLN A 271 -16.48 -0.35 28.95
C GLN A 271 -15.61 0.76 28.35
N ASN A 272 -15.45 0.79 27.03
CA ASN A 272 -14.66 1.80 26.32
C ASN A 272 -15.52 2.89 25.67
N GLY A 273 -16.73 3.13 26.18
CA GLY A 273 -17.57 4.28 25.81
C GLY A 273 -18.57 4.03 24.66
N GLY A 274 -18.70 2.80 24.19
CA GLY A 274 -19.66 2.44 23.14
C GLY A 274 -19.45 3.24 21.85
N ALA A 275 -20.55 3.71 21.25
CA ALA A 275 -20.54 4.38 19.95
C ALA A 275 -19.77 5.71 19.93
N SER A 276 -19.73 6.42 21.06
CA SER A 276 -18.96 7.66 21.22
C SER A 276 -17.57 7.41 21.81
N GLY A 277 -17.20 6.14 21.96
CA GLY A 277 -16.01 5.69 22.65
C GLY A 277 -14.81 5.44 21.75
N LEU A 278 -13.86 4.69 22.29
CA LEU A 278 -12.56 4.39 21.65
C LEU A 278 -12.68 3.73 20.27
N LEU A 279 -13.70 2.90 20.07
CA LEU A 279 -13.87 2.11 18.85
C LEU A 279 -14.72 2.84 17.80
N GLY A 280 -15.65 3.69 18.23
CA GLY A 280 -16.72 4.21 17.38
C GLY A 280 -17.78 3.15 17.06
N LYS A 281 -18.70 3.45 16.15
CA LYS A 281 -19.75 2.50 15.75
C LYS A 281 -19.16 1.27 15.04
N PRO A 282 -19.79 0.08 15.16
CA PRO A 282 -19.47 -1.07 14.33
C PRO A 282 -19.74 -0.77 12.85
N THR A 283 -18.83 -1.19 11.98
CA THR A 283 -18.88 -0.95 10.51
C THR A 283 -18.92 -2.24 9.71
N SER A 284 -18.86 -3.39 10.37
CA SER A 284 -19.09 -4.70 9.75
C SER A 284 -19.78 -5.64 10.73
N GLU A 285 -20.41 -6.68 10.18
CA GLU A 285 -20.69 -7.89 10.96
C GLU A 285 -19.39 -8.49 11.50
N ALA A 286 -19.51 -9.24 12.59
CA ALA A 286 -18.35 -9.92 13.18
C ALA A 286 -17.99 -11.21 12.43
N LYS A 287 -16.69 -11.48 12.33
CA LYS A 287 -16.14 -12.76 11.86
C LYS A 287 -15.84 -13.63 13.07
N SER A 288 -16.49 -14.79 13.14
CA SER A 288 -16.11 -15.87 14.06
C SER A 288 -15.09 -16.77 13.38
N TYR A 289 -14.04 -17.15 14.12
CA TYR A 289 -12.95 -18.00 13.61
C TYR A 289 -13.04 -19.41 14.16
N ALA A 290 -12.45 -20.37 13.45
CA ALA A 290 -12.51 -21.80 13.79
C ALA A 290 -11.91 -22.15 15.16
N ASP A 291 -10.97 -21.33 15.64
CA ASP A 291 -10.36 -21.48 16.96
C ASP A 291 -11.23 -20.94 18.11
N GLY A 292 -12.41 -20.39 17.81
CA GLY A 292 -13.37 -19.84 18.76
C GLY A 292 -13.19 -18.35 19.08
N GLY A 293 -12.20 -17.69 18.48
CA GLY A 293 -12.06 -16.25 18.57
C GLY A 293 -13.01 -15.49 17.64
N VAL A 294 -13.06 -14.17 17.80
CA VAL A 294 -13.94 -13.28 17.01
C VAL A 294 -13.20 -12.00 16.64
N GLY A 295 -13.56 -11.38 15.51
CA GLY A 295 -13.12 -10.03 15.16
C GLY A 295 -14.23 -9.24 14.49
N GLN A 296 -14.23 -7.92 14.65
CA GLN A 296 -15.24 -7.03 14.06
C GLN A 296 -14.63 -5.65 13.75
N LYS A 297 -15.03 -5.05 12.63
CA LYS A 297 -14.60 -3.69 12.29
C LYS A 297 -15.48 -2.67 13.01
N PHE A 298 -14.83 -1.64 13.51
CA PHE A 298 -15.41 -0.41 14.03
C PHE A 298 -14.79 0.77 13.29
N GLU A 299 -15.34 1.96 13.45
CA GLU A 299 -14.87 3.19 12.77
C GLU A 299 -13.37 3.43 12.97
N MET A 300 -12.83 3.19 14.17
CA MET A 300 -11.44 3.53 14.51
C MET A 300 -10.49 2.32 14.50
N TYR A 301 -11.00 1.12 14.76
CA TYR A 301 -10.20 -0.09 14.93
C TYR A 301 -10.94 -1.33 14.42
N VAL A 302 -10.18 -2.35 14.05
CA VAL A 302 -10.69 -3.72 14.07
C VAL A 302 -10.39 -4.30 15.45
N LEU A 303 -11.43 -4.69 16.18
CA LEU A 303 -11.31 -5.32 17.49
C LEU A 303 -11.36 -6.83 17.31
N TYR A 304 -10.44 -7.52 17.97
CA TYR A 304 -10.39 -8.97 18.06
C TYR A 304 -10.52 -9.42 19.51
N ARG A 305 -11.14 -10.57 19.73
CA ARG A 305 -11.03 -11.34 20.97
C ARG A 305 -10.50 -12.73 20.63
N THR A 306 -9.34 -13.08 21.20
CA THR A 306 -8.71 -14.40 21.00
C THR A 306 -9.53 -15.51 21.67
N PRO A 307 -9.27 -16.79 21.35
CA PRO A 307 -9.87 -17.92 22.07
C PRO A 307 -9.60 -17.89 23.57
N GLN A 308 -8.44 -17.38 23.98
CA GLN A 308 -8.03 -17.20 25.38
C GLN A 308 -8.69 -15.97 26.05
N GLY A 309 -9.53 -15.24 25.32
CA GLY A 309 -10.29 -14.11 25.84
C GLY A 309 -9.55 -12.77 25.85
N GLN A 310 -8.39 -12.66 25.21
CA GLN A 310 -7.62 -11.42 25.13
C GLN A 310 -8.19 -10.49 24.04
N TYR A 311 -8.33 -9.20 24.35
CA TYR A 311 -8.76 -8.19 23.39
C TYR A 311 -7.56 -7.54 22.71
N LEU A 312 -7.56 -7.54 21.38
CA LEU A 312 -6.48 -7.04 20.53
C LEU A 312 -7.05 -6.11 19.47
N ARG A 313 -6.26 -5.14 19.01
CA ARG A 313 -6.73 -4.12 18.05
C ARG A 313 -5.75 -3.89 16.93
N THR A 314 -6.28 -3.66 15.74
CA THR A 314 -5.55 -3.12 14.58
C THR A 314 -6.23 -1.85 14.10
N THR A 315 -5.53 -0.98 13.38
CA THR A 315 -6.09 0.29 12.90
C THR A 315 -5.49 0.73 11.58
N GLY A 316 -6.18 1.67 10.91
CA GLY A 316 -5.82 2.21 9.61
C GLY A 316 -5.60 1.14 8.55
N THR A 317 -4.80 1.48 7.54
CA THR A 317 -4.54 0.60 6.39
C THR A 317 -3.92 -0.75 6.77
N VAL A 318 -3.16 -0.81 7.86
CA VAL A 318 -2.62 -2.07 8.41
C VAL A 318 -3.76 -2.97 8.90
N GLY A 319 -4.73 -2.41 9.61
CA GLY A 319 -5.91 -3.15 10.07
C GLY A 319 -6.83 -3.57 8.94
N ASP A 320 -7.04 -2.72 7.94
CA ASP A 320 -7.84 -3.04 6.77
C ASP A 320 -7.23 -4.18 5.95
N GLU A 321 -5.92 -4.14 5.72
CA GLU A 321 -5.22 -5.21 5.01
C GLU A 321 -5.21 -6.52 5.81
N HIS A 322 -5.00 -6.45 7.12
CA HIS A 322 -5.12 -7.64 7.98
C HIS A 322 -6.53 -8.25 7.90
N TRP A 323 -7.58 -7.44 7.93
CA TRP A 323 -8.96 -7.90 7.80
C TRP A 323 -9.24 -8.55 6.44
N ARG A 324 -8.65 -8.01 5.36
CA ARG A 324 -8.72 -8.57 4.00
C ARG A 324 -8.00 -9.90 3.90
N LEU A 325 -6.86 -10.06 4.59
CA LEU A 325 -6.08 -11.30 4.68
C LEU A 325 -6.67 -12.38 5.61
N GLY A 326 -7.95 -12.22 6.01
CA GLY A 326 -8.67 -13.19 6.83
C GLY A 326 -8.72 -12.87 8.33
N GLY A 327 -8.14 -11.75 8.77
CA GLY A 327 -8.17 -11.33 10.17
C GLY A 327 -7.45 -12.31 11.10
N GLY A 328 -7.97 -12.49 12.31
CA GLY A 328 -7.37 -13.34 13.35
C GLY A 328 -7.23 -14.81 12.96
N GLY A 329 -8.16 -15.34 12.15
CA GLY A 329 -8.08 -16.70 11.58
C GLY A 329 -7.35 -16.77 10.23
N GLY A 330 -6.81 -15.66 9.75
CA GLY A 330 -6.06 -15.58 8.50
C GLY A 330 -4.59 -16.00 8.63
N MET A 331 -3.85 -15.91 7.53
CA MET A 331 -2.46 -16.41 7.47
C MET A 331 -1.50 -15.73 8.45
N LEU A 332 -1.75 -14.47 8.81
CA LEU A 332 -0.91 -13.71 9.74
C LEU A 332 -1.26 -14.01 11.21
N GLY A 333 -2.43 -14.58 11.48
CA GLY A 333 -2.96 -14.80 12.82
C GLY A 333 -3.40 -13.51 13.53
N TYR A 334 -3.55 -13.59 14.84
CA TYR A 334 -3.92 -12.43 15.67
C TYR A 334 -2.78 -11.41 15.79
N PRO A 335 -3.10 -10.13 16.07
CA PRO A 335 -2.09 -9.13 16.44
C PRO A 335 -1.28 -9.59 17.65
N SER A 336 0.04 -9.48 17.60
CA SER A 336 0.94 -9.88 18.69
C SER A 336 1.78 -8.73 19.24
N GLY A 337 1.75 -7.58 18.58
CA GLY A 337 2.43 -6.37 19.03
C GLY A 337 1.58 -5.12 18.83
N ASN A 338 2.05 -4.03 19.42
CA ASN A 338 1.42 -2.72 19.27
C ASN A 338 1.59 -2.19 17.84
N TYR A 339 0.65 -1.34 17.45
CA TYR A 339 0.77 -0.54 16.24
C TYR A 339 1.90 0.51 16.42
N THR A 340 2.90 0.46 15.55
CA THR A 340 4.11 1.29 15.64
C THR A 340 4.07 2.40 14.59
N LYS A 341 4.32 3.63 15.02
CA LYS A 341 4.58 4.77 14.13
C LYS A 341 6.09 4.94 13.96
N HIS A 342 6.56 4.91 12.73
CA HIS A 342 7.98 5.06 12.41
C HIS A 342 8.31 6.52 12.08
N ALA A 343 9.56 6.92 12.33
CA ALA A 343 10.03 8.29 12.13
C ALA A 343 9.93 8.74 10.66
N ASN A 344 10.05 7.80 9.71
CA ASN A 344 9.89 8.05 8.28
C ASN A 344 8.43 8.21 7.83
N GLY A 345 7.46 8.25 8.75
CA GLY A 345 6.03 8.34 8.42
C GLY A 345 5.35 6.98 8.20
N GLY A 346 6.12 5.89 8.13
CA GLY A 346 5.60 4.54 8.01
C GLY A 346 4.88 4.03 9.27
N ARG A 347 4.16 2.93 9.11
CA ARG A 347 3.39 2.25 10.14
C ARG A 347 3.67 0.76 10.08
N SER A 348 3.67 0.09 11.22
CA SER A 348 3.73 -1.38 11.23
C SER A 348 2.97 -1.97 12.40
N GLN A 349 2.62 -3.24 12.29
CA GLN A 349 2.11 -4.02 13.41
C GLN A 349 2.55 -5.47 13.27
N ALA A 350 3.01 -6.05 14.38
CA ALA A 350 3.38 -7.45 14.46
C ALA A 350 2.14 -8.31 14.71
N PHE A 351 2.11 -9.45 14.03
CA PHE A 351 1.13 -10.53 14.16
C PHE A 351 1.87 -11.83 14.47
N GLN A 352 1.13 -12.86 14.89
CA GLN A 352 1.69 -14.17 15.22
C GLN A 352 2.62 -14.71 14.13
N ASN A 353 2.20 -14.66 12.87
CA ASN A 353 2.91 -15.26 11.74
C ASN A 353 3.45 -14.26 10.72
N GLY A 354 3.30 -12.96 10.94
CA GLY A 354 3.93 -11.94 10.10
C GLY A 354 3.98 -10.55 10.72
N THR A 355 4.53 -9.59 9.99
CA THR A 355 4.48 -8.16 10.35
C THR A 355 3.93 -7.40 9.14
N LEU A 356 2.83 -6.66 9.30
CA LEU A 356 2.35 -5.75 8.25
C LEU A 356 3.03 -4.40 8.39
N TYR A 357 3.45 -3.86 7.26
CA TYR A 357 4.02 -2.53 7.11
C TYR A 357 3.15 -1.73 6.15
N TRP A 358 2.99 -0.44 6.43
CA TRP A 358 2.35 0.51 5.54
C TRP A 358 3.21 1.77 5.42
N HIS A 359 3.29 2.30 4.20
CA HIS A 359 3.85 3.62 3.92
C HIS A 359 3.15 4.21 2.70
N ASN A 360 2.88 5.52 2.69
CA ASN A 360 2.16 6.18 1.59
C ASN A 360 2.85 6.01 0.22
N SER A 361 4.18 6.02 0.17
CA SER A 361 4.95 5.88 -1.08
C SER A 361 5.13 4.44 -1.56
N TYR A 362 4.96 3.44 -0.70
CA TYR A 362 5.31 2.04 -1.03
C TYR A 362 4.09 1.12 -1.05
N GLY A 363 3.06 1.41 -0.25
CA GLY A 363 1.87 0.59 -0.09
C GLY A 363 1.85 -0.17 1.25
N THR A 364 0.97 -1.16 1.34
CA THR A 364 0.86 -2.08 2.48
C THR A 364 1.39 -3.45 2.11
N TYR A 365 2.39 -3.96 2.81
CA TYR A 365 2.91 -5.31 2.59
C TYR A 365 3.24 -6.00 3.90
N TYR A 366 3.08 -7.31 3.95
CA TYR A 366 3.50 -8.13 5.09
C TYR A 366 4.85 -8.80 4.83
N THR A 367 5.63 -9.01 5.88
CA THR A 367 6.74 -9.96 5.91
C THR A 367 6.30 -11.21 6.69
N THR A 368 6.71 -12.39 6.25
CA THR A 368 6.39 -13.66 6.93
C THR A 368 7.55 -14.67 6.86
N GLY A 369 7.47 -15.71 7.69
CA GLY A 369 8.41 -16.82 7.74
C GLY A 369 9.87 -16.41 7.84
N VAL A 370 10.73 -17.12 7.11
CA VAL A 370 12.19 -16.90 7.09
C VAL A 370 12.60 -15.51 6.59
N VAL A 371 11.80 -14.88 5.72
CA VAL A 371 12.05 -13.51 5.24
C VAL A 371 11.82 -12.52 6.37
N ARG A 372 10.70 -12.65 7.11
CA ARG A 372 10.46 -11.87 8.32
C ARG A 372 11.58 -12.04 9.34
N THR A 373 11.96 -13.27 9.66
CA THR A 373 13.04 -13.52 10.64
C THR A 373 14.34 -12.82 10.27
N LYS A 374 14.71 -12.83 8.98
CA LYS A 374 15.90 -12.13 8.49
C LYS A 374 15.72 -10.60 8.55
N HIS A 375 14.57 -10.09 8.14
CA HIS A 375 14.26 -8.65 8.16
C HIS A 375 14.25 -8.08 9.58
N ASP A 376 13.64 -8.78 10.53
CA ASP A 376 13.61 -8.39 11.95
C ASP A 376 15.04 -8.32 12.53
N ARG A 377 15.90 -9.31 12.23
CA ARG A 377 17.33 -9.29 12.63
C ARG A 377 18.12 -8.13 12.01
N LEU A 378 17.64 -7.58 10.90
CA LEU A 378 18.24 -6.45 10.20
C LEU A 378 17.64 -5.10 10.64
N GLY A 379 16.81 -5.08 11.69
CA GLY A 379 16.20 -3.89 12.28
C GLY A 379 14.78 -3.58 11.77
N GLY A 380 14.16 -4.49 11.02
CA GLY A 380 12.79 -4.31 10.50
C GLY A 380 12.68 -3.07 9.59
N GLY A 381 11.55 -2.36 9.69
CA GLY A 381 11.25 -1.20 8.84
C GLY A 381 12.22 -0.02 8.99
N ASP A 382 12.84 0.12 10.16
CA ASP A 382 13.87 1.15 10.42
C ASP A 382 15.30 0.65 10.12
N GLY A 383 15.42 -0.62 9.73
CA GLY A 383 16.65 -1.31 9.47
C GLY A 383 17.32 -0.99 8.13
N VAL A 384 18.38 -1.71 7.83
CA VAL A 384 19.24 -1.48 6.64
C VAL A 384 18.50 -1.67 5.31
N LEU A 385 17.48 -2.54 5.28
CA LEU A 385 16.63 -2.78 4.11
C LEU A 385 15.48 -1.78 3.99
N GLY A 386 15.04 -1.19 5.09
CA GLY A 386 13.83 -0.38 5.16
C GLY A 386 12.54 -1.21 5.10
N PHE A 387 11.45 -0.56 4.70
CA PHE A 387 10.13 -1.17 4.57
C PHE A 387 10.07 -2.15 3.39
N PRO A 388 9.22 -3.19 3.44
CA PRO A 388 8.90 -3.96 2.25
C PRO A 388 8.27 -3.04 1.19
N SER A 389 8.64 -3.25 -0.07
CA SER A 389 8.18 -2.47 -1.23
C SER A 389 7.47 -3.34 -2.27
N GLY A 390 7.25 -4.61 -1.95
CA GLY A 390 6.53 -5.55 -2.81
C GLY A 390 6.17 -6.84 -2.08
N GLU A 391 5.43 -7.67 -2.80
CA GLU A 391 4.87 -8.92 -2.29
C GLU A 391 5.94 -9.96 -1.96
N TYR A 392 5.59 -10.83 -1.00
CA TYR A 392 6.32 -12.05 -0.74
C TYR A 392 6.03 -13.07 -1.87
N THR A 393 7.01 -13.31 -2.73
CA THR A 393 6.83 -14.04 -4.01
C THR A 393 7.60 -15.36 -4.05
N VAL A 394 7.10 -16.30 -4.86
CA VAL A 394 7.85 -17.51 -5.26
C VAL A 394 8.82 -17.14 -6.38
N VAL A 395 10.08 -17.55 -6.26
CA VAL A 395 11.08 -17.39 -7.31
C VAL A 395 11.88 -18.68 -7.47
N GLY A 396 11.71 -19.37 -8.61
CA GLY A 396 12.28 -20.70 -8.79
C GLY A 396 11.80 -21.67 -7.69
N SER A 397 12.72 -22.36 -7.04
CA SER A 397 12.45 -23.22 -5.86
C SER A 397 12.49 -22.48 -4.53
N GLY A 398 12.59 -21.15 -4.54
CA GLY A 398 12.77 -20.32 -3.37
C GLY A 398 11.72 -19.21 -3.24
N ARG A 399 12.04 -18.23 -2.41
CA ARG A 399 11.17 -17.11 -2.04
C ARG A 399 11.96 -15.80 -2.08
N SER A 400 11.31 -14.72 -2.45
CA SER A 400 11.90 -13.38 -2.46
C SER A 400 10.92 -12.33 -1.99
N GLN A 401 11.47 -11.26 -1.42
CA GLN A 401 10.70 -10.05 -1.16
C GLN A 401 11.57 -8.81 -1.38
N ALA A 402 10.99 -7.82 -2.06
CA ALA A 402 11.61 -6.53 -2.29
C ALA A 402 11.40 -5.61 -1.09
N PHE A 403 12.43 -4.83 -0.80
CA PHE A 403 12.45 -3.78 0.22
C PHE A 403 12.95 -2.49 -0.41
N VAL A 404 12.65 -1.36 0.22
CA VAL A 404 12.99 -0.02 -0.32
C VAL A 404 14.47 0.10 -0.70
N LYS A 405 15.38 -0.51 0.09
CA LYS A 405 16.83 -0.42 -0.14
C LYS A 405 17.46 -1.71 -0.68
N GLY A 406 16.67 -2.73 -1.02
CA GLY A 406 17.23 -4.02 -1.41
C GLY A 406 16.22 -5.16 -1.52
N GLY A 407 16.68 -6.39 -1.30
CA GLY A 407 15.82 -7.57 -1.34
C GLY A 407 16.32 -8.67 -0.40
N ILE A 408 15.39 -9.48 0.10
CA ILE A 408 15.71 -10.73 0.79
C ILE A 408 15.33 -11.89 -0.13
N TYR A 409 16.23 -12.85 -0.27
CA TYR A 409 16.10 -14.03 -1.09
C TYR A 409 16.37 -15.27 -0.24
N TRP A 410 15.53 -16.28 -0.35
CA TRP A 410 15.65 -17.53 0.39
C TRP A 410 15.50 -18.72 -0.54
N SER A 411 16.34 -19.73 -0.35
CA SER A 411 16.13 -21.08 -0.86
C SER A 411 16.43 -22.09 0.25
N SER A 412 15.95 -23.33 0.11
CA SER A 412 16.27 -24.41 1.05
C SER A 412 17.78 -24.67 1.14
N ARG A 413 18.52 -24.45 0.05
CA ARG A 413 19.98 -24.66 -0.02
C ARG A 413 20.78 -23.52 0.59
N THR A 414 20.36 -22.27 0.41
CA THR A 414 21.18 -21.09 0.78
C THR A 414 20.69 -20.37 2.03
N GLY A 415 19.47 -20.65 2.50
CA GLY A 415 18.83 -19.88 3.56
C GLY A 415 18.54 -18.43 3.15
N ALA A 416 18.11 -17.60 4.10
CA ALA A 416 17.71 -16.22 3.81
C ALA A 416 18.94 -15.30 3.78
N LYS A 417 19.21 -14.71 2.62
CA LYS A 417 20.28 -13.73 2.38
C LYS A 417 19.69 -12.45 1.84
N PHE A 418 20.35 -11.33 2.10
CA PHE A 418 19.89 -10.03 1.63
C PHE A 418 20.92 -9.38 0.71
N ILE A 419 20.44 -8.52 -0.19
CA ILE A 419 21.26 -7.74 -1.12
C ILE A 419 20.80 -6.29 -0.99
N LEU A 420 21.73 -5.33 -0.99
CA LEU A 420 21.44 -3.89 -0.78
C LEU A 420 21.89 -3.00 -1.94
N GLY A 421 21.22 -1.85 -2.06
CA GLY A 421 21.67 -0.70 -2.84
C GLY A 421 21.94 -1.02 -4.31
N GLY A 422 23.05 -0.52 -4.83
CA GLY A 422 23.45 -0.73 -6.23
C GLY A 422 23.57 -2.20 -6.61
N MET A 423 24.08 -3.05 -5.71
CA MET A 423 24.18 -4.50 -5.97
C MET A 423 22.79 -5.15 -6.09
N ALA A 424 21.80 -4.70 -5.32
CA ALA A 424 20.44 -5.21 -5.44
C ALA A 424 19.79 -4.81 -6.77
N LYS A 425 20.04 -3.57 -7.22
CA LYS A 425 19.56 -3.08 -8.52
C LYS A 425 20.17 -3.88 -9.67
N GLU A 426 21.48 -4.09 -9.64
CA GLU A 426 22.20 -4.86 -10.66
C GLU A 426 21.73 -6.32 -10.67
N TYR A 427 21.66 -6.96 -9.50
CA TYR A 427 21.18 -8.35 -9.39
C TYR A 427 19.76 -8.52 -9.94
N ALA A 428 18.86 -7.57 -9.67
CA ALA A 428 17.52 -7.58 -10.23
C ALA A 428 17.52 -7.42 -11.76
N ALA A 429 18.37 -6.53 -12.30
CA ALA A 429 18.54 -6.33 -13.74
C ALA A 429 19.08 -7.59 -14.45
N MET A 430 19.90 -8.37 -13.74
CA MET A 430 20.40 -9.67 -14.20
C MET A 430 19.37 -10.81 -14.08
N GLY A 431 18.12 -10.54 -13.70
CA GLY A 431 17.06 -11.55 -13.55
C GLY A 431 17.00 -12.22 -12.17
N GLY A 432 17.76 -11.70 -11.19
CA GLY A 432 17.75 -12.17 -9.81
C GLY A 432 18.07 -13.66 -9.69
N PRO A 433 17.36 -14.42 -8.83
CA PRO A 433 17.66 -15.85 -8.63
C PRO A 433 17.44 -16.75 -9.86
N LYS A 434 16.72 -16.26 -10.87
CA LYS A 434 16.55 -16.97 -12.15
C LYS A 434 17.64 -16.62 -13.17
N GLY A 435 18.43 -15.59 -12.87
CA GLY A 435 19.54 -15.14 -13.69
C GLY A 435 20.80 -15.98 -13.49
N ASP A 436 21.87 -15.55 -14.17
CA ASP A 436 23.12 -16.29 -14.26
C ASP A 436 23.85 -16.49 -12.94
N LEU A 437 23.64 -15.61 -11.96
CA LEU A 437 24.25 -15.71 -10.64
C LEU A 437 23.58 -16.79 -9.76
N GLY A 438 22.29 -17.08 -9.99
CA GLY A 438 21.47 -17.88 -9.09
C GLY A 438 21.22 -17.19 -7.74
N PHE A 439 20.86 -17.95 -6.71
CA PHE A 439 20.59 -17.42 -5.38
C PHE A 439 21.87 -16.91 -4.68
N PRO A 440 21.77 -15.85 -3.85
CA PRO A 440 22.85 -15.48 -2.94
C PRO A 440 23.16 -16.61 -1.94
N THR A 441 24.44 -16.88 -1.73
CA THR A 441 24.96 -17.89 -0.80
C THR A 441 25.52 -17.25 0.48
N SER A 442 25.85 -15.96 0.44
CA SER A 442 26.31 -15.15 1.58
C SER A 442 25.52 -13.84 1.68
N ASP A 443 25.60 -13.17 2.84
CA ASP A 443 25.38 -11.73 2.88
C ASP A 443 26.66 -11.04 2.36
N TYR A 444 26.60 -9.75 2.00
CA TYR A 444 27.82 -9.06 1.55
C TYR A 444 28.81 -8.83 2.72
N VAL A 445 30.09 -8.85 2.39
CA VAL A 445 31.19 -8.49 3.29
C VAL A 445 31.73 -7.13 2.87
N THR A 446 31.94 -6.22 3.83
CA THR A 446 32.69 -4.97 3.59
C THR A 446 34.13 -5.17 4.02
N HIS A 447 35.07 -5.03 3.08
CA HIS A 447 36.50 -5.14 3.34
C HIS A 447 37.08 -3.80 3.81
N LYS A 448 38.29 -3.83 4.36
CA LYS A 448 38.99 -2.62 4.85
C LYS A 448 39.18 -1.55 3.77
N SER A 449 39.27 -1.95 2.50
CA SER A 449 39.38 -1.06 1.34
C SER A 449 38.06 -0.34 0.98
N GLY A 450 36.94 -0.66 1.63
CA GLY A 450 35.62 -0.19 1.25
C GLY A 450 34.94 -1.02 0.15
N LEU A 451 35.65 -2.01 -0.41
CA LEU A 451 35.08 -3.03 -1.28
C LEU A 451 33.95 -3.78 -0.56
N ARG A 452 32.84 -4.00 -1.27
CA ARG A 452 31.81 -4.96 -0.89
C ARG A 452 31.85 -6.13 -1.85
N SER A 453 31.83 -7.34 -1.31
CA SER A 453 31.74 -8.58 -2.09
C SER A 453 30.59 -9.44 -1.59
N GLN A 454 29.88 -10.10 -2.50
CA GLN A 454 28.81 -11.03 -2.15
C GLN A 454 28.84 -12.24 -3.08
N SER A 455 28.72 -13.42 -2.48
CA SER A 455 28.77 -14.69 -3.20
C SER A 455 27.37 -15.19 -3.55
N PHE A 456 27.29 -15.82 -4.71
CA PHE A 456 26.10 -16.43 -5.29
C PHE A 456 26.41 -17.89 -5.66
N GLN A 457 25.42 -18.60 -6.19
CA GLN A 457 25.59 -20.01 -6.55
C GLN A 457 26.58 -20.23 -7.69
N VAL A 458 26.65 -19.28 -8.63
CA VAL A 458 27.43 -19.42 -9.86
C VAL A 458 28.53 -18.36 -9.96
N GLY A 459 28.63 -17.42 -9.04
CA GLY A 459 29.64 -16.38 -9.11
C GLY A 459 29.59 -15.39 -7.97
N ASP A 460 30.28 -14.27 -8.14
CA ASP A 460 30.42 -13.23 -7.12
C ASP A 460 30.11 -11.86 -7.71
N MET A 461 29.51 -10.99 -6.89
CA MET A 461 29.33 -9.58 -7.19
C MET A 461 30.22 -8.74 -6.30
N TYR A 462 30.76 -7.67 -6.87
CA TYR A 462 31.66 -6.73 -6.24
C TYR A 462 31.18 -5.29 -6.46
N TRP A 463 31.41 -4.45 -5.46
CA TRP A 463 31.13 -3.02 -5.55
C TRP A 463 32.15 -2.24 -4.73
N MET A 464 32.67 -1.14 -5.26
CA MET A 464 33.54 -0.22 -4.52
C MET A 464 33.13 1.23 -4.83
N ALA A 465 33.37 2.14 -3.88
CA ALA A 465 33.23 3.56 -4.16
C ALA A 465 34.21 3.96 -5.28
N ASN A 466 33.73 4.69 -6.29
CA ASN A 466 34.49 5.15 -7.47
C ASN A 466 34.90 4.09 -8.51
N SER A 467 34.42 2.83 -8.43
CA SER A 467 34.75 1.78 -9.41
C SER A 467 33.93 1.82 -10.71
N GLY A 468 33.15 2.88 -10.94
CA GLY A 468 32.27 3.00 -12.10
C GLY A 468 31.00 2.14 -12.06
N GLY A 469 30.80 1.31 -11.01
CA GLY A 469 29.60 0.49 -10.86
C GLY A 469 29.82 -0.83 -10.13
N VAL A 470 28.77 -1.65 -10.10
CA VAL A 470 28.82 -3.03 -9.63
C VAL A 470 29.46 -3.89 -10.72
N ARG A 471 30.35 -4.80 -10.33
CA ARG A 471 30.95 -5.79 -11.23
C ARG A 471 30.59 -7.19 -10.76
N TYR A 472 30.59 -8.14 -11.68
CA TYR A 472 30.37 -9.53 -11.34
C TYR A 472 31.24 -10.43 -12.21
N ILE A 473 31.47 -11.64 -11.72
CA ILE A 473 32.21 -12.69 -12.41
C ILE A 473 31.46 -14.01 -12.22
N LEU A 474 31.47 -14.86 -13.25
CA LEU A 474 30.61 -16.05 -13.31
C LEU A 474 31.39 -17.33 -13.61
N GLY A 475 30.81 -18.46 -13.19
CA GLY A 475 31.20 -19.81 -13.54
C GLY A 475 32.62 -20.15 -13.13
N GLY A 476 33.33 -20.88 -13.99
CA GLY A 476 34.74 -21.24 -13.74
C GLY A 476 35.65 -20.04 -13.52
N MET A 477 35.38 -18.91 -14.18
CA MET A 477 36.18 -17.69 -14.00
C MET A 477 36.06 -17.13 -12.58
N ALA A 478 34.87 -17.22 -11.97
CA ALA A 478 34.68 -16.82 -10.58
C ALA A 478 35.53 -17.70 -9.64
N ASN A 479 35.55 -19.02 -9.87
CA ASN A 479 36.36 -19.96 -9.08
C ASN A 479 37.86 -19.64 -9.19
N THR A 480 38.38 -19.43 -10.41
CA THR A 480 39.78 -19.08 -10.63
C THR A 480 40.11 -17.73 -10.00
N TYR A 481 39.26 -16.72 -10.17
CA TYR A 481 39.48 -15.41 -9.59
C TYR A 481 39.51 -15.45 -8.06
N ALA A 482 38.58 -16.18 -7.43
CA ALA A 482 38.60 -16.40 -5.99
C ALA A 482 39.89 -17.12 -5.54
N ALA A 483 40.35 -18.13 -6.28
CA ALA A 483 41.59 -18.85 -5.98
C ALA A 483 42.85 -17.96 -6.08
N THR A 484 42.85 -16.94 -6.94
CA THR A 484 43.92 -15.94 -7.04
C THR A 484 43.86 -14.83 -5.98
N GLY A 485 42.90 -14.87 -5.06
CA GLY A 485 42.72 -13.88 -4.00
C GLY A 485 41.66 -12.80 -4.29
N GLY A 486 40.89 -12.95 -5.38
CA GLY A 486 39.83 -12.02 -5.76
C GLY A 486 40.35 -10.59 -5.95
N PRO A 487 39.58 -9.55 -5.55
CA PRO A 487 39.99 -8.16 -5.74
C PRO A 487 41.22 -7.71 -4.95
N SER A 488 41.66 -8.48 -3.96
CA SER A 488 42.93 -8.24 -3.24
C SER A 488 44.08 -9.11 -3.76
N GLY A 489 43.78 -9.94 -4.77
CA GLY A 489 44.72 -10.82 -5.44
C GLY A 489 45.50 -10.13 -6.55
N GLU A 490 46.29 -10.91 -7.28
CA GLU A 490 47.22 -10.40 -8.30
C GLU A 490 46.55 -9.81 -9.54
N LEU A 491 45.29 -10.16 -9.82
CA LEU A 491 44.50 -9.57 -10.90
C LEU A 491 43.93 -8.18 -10.53
N GLY A 492 43.72 -7.91 -9.24
CA GLY A 492 43.03 -6.71 -8.76
C GLY A 492 41.53 -6.70 -9.07
N TYR A 493 40.87 -5.56 -8.94
CA TYR A 493 39.42 -5.40 -9.13
C TYR A 493 39.01 -5.58 -10.61
N PRO A 494 37.81 -6.14 -10.91
CA PRO A 494 37.34 -6.24 -12.30
C PRO A 494 37.05 -4.86 -12.89
N THR A 495 37.62 -4.54 -14.05
CA THR A 495 37.50 -3.21 -14.69
C THR A 495 36.48 -3.19 -15.82
N SER A 496 36.15 -4.34 -16.41
CA SER A 496 35.13 -4.49 -17.45
C SER A 496 33.96 -5.37 -17.02
N ASP A 497 32.88 -5.32 -17.80
CA ASP A 497 31.77 -6.26 -17.67
C ASP A 497 32.19 -7.66 -18.11
N TYR A 498 31.56 -8.67 -17.52
CA TYR A 498 31.76 -10.06 -17.89
C TYR A 498 31.20 -10.31 -19.31
N VAL A 499 32.07 -10.63 -20.26
CA VAL A 499 31.68 -10.80 -21.66
C VAL A 499 31.31 -12.25 -21.95
N LYS A 500 30.13 -12.47 -22.52
CA LYS A 500 29.68 -13.76 -23.07
C LYS A 500 29.63 -13.69 -24.59
N ASN A 501 30.65 -14.21 -25.25
CA ASN A 501 30.70 -14.23 -26.72
C ASN A 501 29.78 -15.31 -27.30
N LYS A 502 29.36 -15.13 -28.56
CA LYS A 502 28.45 -16.03 -29.29
C LYS A 502 29.04 -17.42 -29.52
N ASP A 503 30.37 -17.52 -29.61
CA ASP A 503 31.12 -18.77 -29.73
C ASP A 503 31.22 -19.55 -28.40
N GLY A 504 30.64 -19.01 -27.32
CA GLY A 504 30.72 -19.59 -26.00
C GLY A 504 31.93 -19.14 -25.19
N SER A 505 32.88 -18.40 -25.76
CA SER A 505 34.02 -17.87 -25.00
C SER A 505 33.59 -16.80 -24.01
N ARG A 506 34.43 -16.60 -22.99
CA ARG A 506 34.24 -15.67 -21.89
C ARG A 506 35.50 -14.87 -21.67
N PHE A 507 35.33 -13.61 -21.35
CA PHE A 507 36.42 -12.67 -21.16
C PHE A 507 36.06 -11.64 -20.10
N GLN A 508 37.05 -11.24 -19.31
CA GLN A 508 36.94 -10.10 -18.41
C GLN A 508 38.32 -9.49 -18.14
N SER A 509 38.34 -8.16 -18.04
CA SER A 509 39.52 -7.38 -17.69
C SER A 509 39.48 -6.99 -16.22
N PHE A 510 40.68 -6.90 -15.65
CA PHE A 510 40.95 -6.54 -14.27
C PHE A 510 42.00 -5.42 -14.24
N GLU A 511 42.29 -4.88 -13.06
CA GLU A 511 43.26 -3.78 -12.91
C GLU A 511 44.66 -4.14 -13.42
N VAL A 512 45.08 -5.40 -13.23
CA VAL A 512 46.44 -5.84 -13.53
C VAL A 512 46.49 -6.76 -14.75
N GLY A 513 45.38 -7.33 -15.20
CA GLY A 513 45.41 -8.32 -16.28
C GLY A 513 44.05 -8.72 -16.80
N ASP A 514 44.03 -9.76 -17.60
CA ASP A 514 42.84 -10.25 -18.30
C ASP A 514 42.65 -11.75 -18.05
N MET A 515 41.40 -12.19 -17.98
CA MET A 515 41.02 -13.59 -17.83
C MET A 515 40.18 -14.05 -19.01
N TYR A 516 40.44 -15.27 -19.47
CA TYR A 516 39.84 -15.88 -20.65
C TYR A 516 39.36 -17.29 -20.34
N TRP A 517 38.27 -17.68 -20.99
CA TRP A 517 37.79 -19.07 -21.04
C TRP A 517 37.12 -19.35 -22.39
N ALA A 518 37.23 -20.58 -22.88
CA ALA A 518 36.50 -21.04 -24.05
C ALA A 518 36.07 -22.51 -23.87
N PRO A 519 35.04 -22.98 -24.60
CA PRO A 519 34.59 -24.37 -24.54
C PRO A 519 35.76 -25.35 -24.74
N GLY A 520 35.87 -26.34 -23.85
CA GLY A 520 36.94 -27.35 -23.89
C GLY A 520 38.29 -26.89 -23.34
N ARG A 521 38.39 -25.68 -22.75
CA ARG A 521 39.63 -25.13 -22.18
C ARG A 521 39.48 -24.83 -20.69
N ASP A 522 40.60 -24.81 -19.99
CA ASP A 522 40.70 -24.26 -18.64
C ASP A 522 40.59 -22.74 -18.66
N VAL A 523 40.20 -22.17 -17.52
CA VAL A 523 40.26 -20.72 -17.33
C VAL A 523 41.71 -20.33 -17.15
N ARG A 524 42.19 -19.37 -17.96
CA ARG A 524 43.55 -18.82 -17.86
C ARG A 524 43.51 -17.31 -17.75
N TYR A 525 44.52 -16.75 -17.09
CA TYR A 525 44.71 -15.31 -17.00
C TYR A 525 46.15 -14.93 -17.34
N ILE A 526 46.33 -13.68 -17.72
CA ILE A 526 47.62 -13.07 -18.08
C ILE A 526 47.73 -11.73 -17.36
N LEU A 527 48.94 -11.39 -16.89
CA LEU A 527 49.16 -10.24 -16.02
C LEU A 527 50.14 -9.20 -16.60
N GLY A 528 49.95 -7.96 -16.16
CA GLY A 528 50.86 -6.84 -16.32
C GLY A 528 51.17 -6.50 -17.77
N GLY A 529 52.44 -6.21 -18.04
CA GLY A 529 52.90 -5.89 -19.39
C GLY A 529 52.60 -6.98 -20.42
N MET A 530 52.57 -8.25 -20.01
CA MET A 530 52.24 -9.36 -20.92
C MET A 530 50.77 -9.30 -21.34
N ALA A 531 49.86 -8.97 -20.44
CA ALA A 531 48.45 -8.77 -20.76
C ALA A 531 48.28 -7.64 -21.79
N ASN A 532 48.95 -6.50 -21.57
CA ASN A 532 48.92 -5.36 -22.49
C ASN A 532 49.43 -5.74 -23.90
N THR A 533 50.56 -6.45 -23.98
CA THR A 533 51.10 -6.91 -25.28
C THR A 533 50.17 -7.92 -25.94
N TYR A 534 49.64 -8.88 -25.20
CA TYR A 534 48.73 -9.90 -25.73
C TYR A 534 47.42 -9.29 -26.25
N ALA A 535 46.84 -8.32 -25.52
CA ALA A 535 45.68 -7.57 -26.00
C ALA A 535 46.01 -6.80 -27.28
N ALA A 536 47.19 -6.17 -27.36
CA ALA A 536 47.63 -5.41 -28.54
C ALA A 536 47.86 -6.29 -29.79
N THR A 537 48.15 -7.58 -29.62
CA THR A 537 48.28 -8.55 -30.73
C THR A 537 46.96 -9.21 -31.13
N GLY A 538 45.84 -8.80 -30.53
CA GLY A 538 44.49 -9.30 -30.85
C GLY A 538 43.94 -10.33 -29.87
N GLY A 539 44.64 -10.59 -28.76
CA GLY A 539 44.23 -11.54 -27.74
C GLY A 539 43.98 -12.94 -28.32
N PRO A 540 42.92 -13.65 -27.89
CA PRO A 540 42.64 -15.00 -28.39
C PRO A 540 42.34 -15.09 -29.88
N SER A 541 41.95 -13.98 -30.52
CA SER A 541 41.73 -13.91 -31.97
C SER A 541 43.00 -13.54 -32.75
N GLY A 542 44.08 -13.23 -32.04
CA GLY A 542 45.39 -12.89 -32.59
C GLY A 542 46.22 -14.13 -32.95
N GLU A 543 47.46 -13.89 -33.41
CA GLU A 543 48.34 -14.96 -33.89
C GLU A 543 48.79 -15.96 -32.81
N LEU A 544 48.73 -15.59 -31.53
CA LEU A 544 49.09 -16.48 -30.42
C LEU A 544 47.99 -17.50 -30.09
N GLY A 545 46.72 -17.17 -30.37
CA GLY A 545 45.57 -17.94 -29.89
C GLY A 545 45.39 -17.88 -28.37
N TYR A 546 44.62 -18.80 -27.79
CA TYR A 546 44.32 -18.80 -26.35
C TYR A 546 45.55 -19.17 -25.51
N PRO A 547 45.67 -18.67 -24.26
CA PRO A 547 46.66 -19.17 -23.32
C PRO A 547 46.39 -20.65 -22.99
N THR A 548 47.46 -21.45 -22.96
CA THR A 548 47.42 -22.89 -22.70
C THR A 548 48.06 -23.27 -21.37
N SER A 549 48.97 -22.43 -20.83
CA SER A 549 49.58 -22.61 -19.52
C SER A 549 49.12 -21.55 -18.50
N ASP A 550 49.38 -21.82 -17.23
CA ASP A 550 49.36 -20.78 -16.20
C ASP A 550 50.42 -19.71 -16.48
N TYR A 551 50.16 -18.50 -15.97
CA TYR A 551 51.13 -17.42 -15.96
C TYR A 551 52.25 -17.73 -14.96
N VAL A 552 53.49 -17.86 -15.43
CA VAL A 552 54.62 -18.23 -14.59
C VAL A 552 55.40 -16.99 -14.17
N LYS A 553 55.61 -16.85 -12.85
CA LYS A 553 56.53 -15.88 -12.25
C LYS A 553 57.74 -16.59 -11.67
N ASN A 554 58.86 -16.51 -12.38
CA ASN A 554 60.10 -17.13 -11.96
C ASN A 554 60.81 -16.33 -10.85
N LYS A 555 61.69 -17.01 -10.09
CA LYS A 555 62.43 -16.42 -8.96
C LYS A 555 63.40 -15.30 -9.38
N ASP A 556 63.93 -15.39 -10.60
CA ASP A 556 64.80 -14.38 -11.22
C ASP A 556 64.03 -13.13 -11.66
N GLY A 557 62.70 -13.12 -11.50
CA GLY A 557 61.85 -12.04 -11.93
C GLY A 557 61.45 -12.12 -13.40
N SER A 558 61.81 -13.15 -14.15
CA SER A 558 61.25 -13.39 -15.48
C SER A 558 59.79 -13.87 -15.42
N ARG A 559 59.08 -13.73 -16.54
CA ARG A 559 57.70 -14.16 -16.74
C ARG A 559 57.58 -14.94 -18.04
N PHE A 560 56.70 -15.92 -18.02
CA PHE A 560 56.50 -16.83 -19.14
C PHE A 560 55.05 -17.29 -19.19
N GLN A 561 54.51 -17.47 -20.39
CA GLN A 561 53.24 -18.13 -20.61
C GLN A 561 53.17 -18.72 -22.03
N SER A 562 52.59 -19.91 -22.15
CA SER A 562 52.33 -20.58 -23.43
C SER A 562 50.90 -20.33 -23.92
N PHE A 563 50.78 -20.35 -25.24
CA PHE A 563 49.55 -20.13 -26.01
C PHE A 563 49.40 -21.22 -27.08
N ASP A 564 48.27 -21.23 -27.79
CA ASP A 564 47.99 -22.24 -28.82
C ASP A 564 49.08 -22.32 -29.91
N VAL A 565 49.64 -21.17 -30.28
CA VAL A 565 50.56 -21.06 -31.43
C VAL A 565 51.95 -20.60 -31.00
N GLY A 566 52.20 -20.32 -29.72
CA GLY A 566 53.49 -19.80 -29.33
C GLY A 566 53.62 -19.43 -27.86
N ASP A 567 54.71 -18.75 -27.54
CA ASP A 567 55.10 -18.45 -26.17
C ASP A 567 55.40 -16.97 -26.00
N MET A 568 55.03 -16.41 -24.84
CA MET A 568 55.39 -15.05 -24.44
C MET A 568 56.39 -15.06 -23.30
N TYR A 569 57.36 -14.15 -23.37
CA TYR A 569 58.43 -13.99 -22.39
C TYR A 569 58.59 -12.53 -21.96
N TRP A 570 59.00 -12.33 -20.72
CA TRP A 570 59.49 -11.06 -20.21
C TRP A 570 60.56 -11.28 -19.14
N ALA A 571 61.56 -10.40 -19.07
CA ALA A 571 62.54 -10.38 -17.99
C ALA A 571 62.96 -8.95 -17.67
N PRO A 572 63.51 -8.69 -16.46
CA PRO A 572 64.09 -7.39 -16.13
C PRO A 572 65.12 -6.96 -17.18
N GLY A 573 64.97 -5.76 -17.74
CA GLY A 573 65.82 -5.26 -18.82
C GLY A 573 65.30 -5.54 -20.25
N PHE A 574 64.28 -6.40 -20.41
CA PHE A 574 63.70 -6.75 -21.71
C PHE A 574 62.26 -6.22 -21.85
N LYS A 575 61.85 -5.99 -23.10
CA LYS A 575 60.44 -5.80 -23.45
C LYS A 575 59.73 -7.15 -23.46
N VAL A 576 58.41 -7.14 -23.32
CA VAL A 576 57.61 -8.35 -23.54
C VAL A 576 57.74 -8.74 -25.00
N ARG A 577 58.09 -9.99 -25.27
CA ARG A 577 58.24 -10.56 -26.62
C ARG A 577 57.51 -11.88 -26.72
N TYR A 578 57.17 -12.26 -27.94
CA TYR A 578 56.50 -13.52 -28.24
C TYR A 578 57.11 -14.18 -29.46
N ILE A 579 57.10 -15.51 -29.46
CA ILE A 579 57.64 -16.36 -30.53
C ILE A 579 56.50 -17.25 -31.01
N LEU A 580 56.40 -17.48 -32.31
CA LEU A 580 55.26 -18.16 -32.94
C LEU A 580 55.67 -19.43 -33.69
N GLY A 581 54.75 -20.38 -33.75
CA GLY A 581 54.78 -21.62 -34.51
C GLY A 581 55.98 -22.49 -34.16
N GLY A 582 56.51 -23.19 -35.17
CA GLY A 582 57.66 -24.09 -34.98
C GLY A 582 58.91 -23.42 -34.39
N MET A 583 59.07 -22.09 -34.53
CA MET A 583 60.17 -21.37 -33.85
C MET A 583 59.99 -21.36 -32.33
N ALA A 584 58.75 -21.28 -31.83
CA ALA A 584 58.48 -21.37 -30.40
C ALA A 584 58.81 -22.79 -29.90
N ASP A 585 58.35 -23.81 -30.63
CA ASP A 585 58.64 -25.22 -30.30
C ASP A 585 60.16 -25.48 -30.25
N THR A 586 60.88 -25.07 -31.29
CA THR A 586 62.35 -25.23 -31.36
C THR A 586 63.06 -24.45 -30.24
N TYR A 587 62.58 -23.25 -29.91
CA TYR A 587 63.17 -22.44 -28.83
C TYR A 587 62.91 -23.05 -27.46
N ALA A 588 61.69 -23.56 -27.22
CA ALA A 588 61.34 -24.24 -25.98
C ALA A 588 62.16 -25.53 -25.80
N GLU A 589 62.31 -26.34 -26.86
CA GLU A 589 63.15 -27.55 -26.86
C GLU A 589 64.63 -27.25 -26.57
N ALA A 590 65.14 -26.11 -27.05
CA ALA A 590 66.50 -25.67 -26.76
C ALA A 590 66.72 -25.17 -25.31
N GLY A 591 65.65 -25.06 -24.51
CA GLY A 591 65.69 -24.54 -23.13
C GLY A 591 65.24 -23.09 -22.99
N GLY A 592 64.61 -22.52 -24.02
CA GLY A 592 64.06 -21.17 -24.01
C GLY A 592 65.13 -20.11 -23.71
N PRO A 593 64.86 -19.14 -22.82
CA PRO A 593 65.82 -18.09 -22.46
C PRO A 593 67.11 -18.61 -21.79
N ALA A 594 67.12 -19.84 -21.27
CA ALA A 594 68.33 -20.47 -20.73
C ALA A 594 69.19 -21.14 -21.81
N SER A 595 68.71 -21.20 -23.07
CA SER A 595 69.45 -21.74 -24.20
C SER A 595 70.61 -20.83 -24.62
N ALA A 596 71.46 -21.32 -25.52
CA ALA A 596 72.56 -20.55 -26.09
C ALA A 596 72.10 -19.29 -26.88
N LEU A 597 70.81 -19.19 -27.23
CA LEU A 597 70.26 -18.01 -27.91
C LEU A 597 70.03 -16.81 -26.97
N GLY A 598 69.81 -17.05 -25.68
CA GLY A 598 69.36 -16.02 -24.73
C GLY A 598 67.92 -15.55 -25.00
N TYR A 599 67.56 -14.36 -24.49
CA TYR A 599 66.22 -13.77 -24.64
C TYR A 599 65.95 -13.24 -26.05
N PRO A 600 64.68 -13.24 -26.51
CA PRO A 600 64.29 -12.51 -27.72
C PRO A 600 64.46 -11.00 -27.56
N THR A 601 65.08 -10.35 -28.53
CA THR A 601 65.42 -8.90 -28.51
C THR A 601 64.46 -8.06 -29.37
N GLY A 602 63.91 -8.64 -30.43
CA GLY A 602 62.96 -8.01 -31.35
C GLY A 602 61.60 -8.72 -31.40
N ASP A 603 60.62 -8.12 -32.08
CA ASP A 603 59.48 -8.89 -32.59
C ASP A 603 59.93 -9.64 -33.85
N TYR A 604 59.23 -10.72 -34.21
CA TYR A 604 59.56 -11.43 -35.44
C TYR A 604 59.35 -10.52 -36.66
N THR A 605 60.23 -10.63 -37.66
CA THR A 605 60.08 -9.95 -38.94
C THR A 605 59.41 -10.89 -39.92
N LYS A 606 58.28 -10.46 -40.52
CA LYS A 606 57.65 -11.15 -41.64
C LYS A 606 58.26 -10.65 -42.95
N HIS A 607 58.86 -11.55 -43.72
CA HIS A 607 59.46 -11.25 -45.01
C HIS A 607 58.45 -11.38 -46.15
N LYS A 608 58.77 -10.81 -47.31
CA LYS A 608 57.87 -10.79 -48.49
C LYS A 608 57.58 -12.18 -49.05
N ASP A 609 58.51 -13.12 -48.87
CA ASP A 609 58.40 -14.52 -49.26
C ASP A 609 57.58 -15.36 -48.27
N GLY A 610 57.07 -14.76 -47.19
CA GLY A 610 56.31 -15.43 -46.15
C GLY A 610 57.17 -16.05 -45.05
N SER A 611 58.50 -16.02 -45.17
CA SER A 611 59.39 -16.44 -44.09
C SER A 611 59.31 -15.49 -42.90
N ARG A 612 59.65 -16.00 -41.72
CA ARG A 612 59.65 -15.27 -40.45
C ARG A 612 61.02 -15.41 -39.80
N SER A 613 61.57 -14.32 -39.29
CA SER A 613 62.83 -14.37 -38.53
C SER A 613 62.69 -13.70 -37.17
N GLN A 614 63.19 -14.35 -36.12
CA GLN A 614 63.19 -13.88 -34.74
C GLN A 614 64.62 -13.63 -34.26
N GLN A 615 64.88 -12.44 -33.72
CA GLN A 615 66.17 -12.06 -33.16
C GLN A 615 66.25 -12.35 -31.67
N PHE A 616 67.41 -12.83 -31.22
CA PHE A 616 67.76 -13.14 -29.83
C PHE A 616 69.05 -12.42 -29.44
N GLU A 617 69.42 -12.48 -28.16
CA GLU A 617 70.67 -11.87 -27.65
C GLU A 617 71.92 -12.40 -28.34
N HIS A 618 71.94 -13.70 -28.64
CA HIS A 618 73.12 -14.40 -29.15
C HIS A 618 72.84 -15.18 -30.44
N GLY A 619 71.83 -14.76 -31.22
CA GLY A 619 71.53 -15.42 -32.48
C GLY A 619 70.21 -15.04 -33.13
N THR A 620 69.84 -15.79 -34.16
CA THR A 620 68.61 -15.63 -34.93
C THR A 620 67.98 -16.98 -35.21
N MET A 621 66.65 -17.06 -35.14
CA MET A 621 65.89 -18.16 -35.75
C MET A 621 65.20 -17.67 -37.01
N THR A 622 65.21 -18.49 -38.07
CA THR A 622 64.46 -18.22 -39.31
C THR A 622 63.62 -19.43 -39.66
N TRP A 623 62.35 -19.20 -40.00
CA TRP A 623 61.42 -20.18 -40.50
C TRP A 623 60.92 -19.78 -41.90
N ALA A 624 60.93 -20.73 -42.84
CA ALA A 624 60.38 -20.56 -44.18
C ALA A 624 59.11 -21.41 -44.35
N PRO A 625 58.11 -20.97 -45.14
CA PRO A 625 56.92 -21.77 -45.41
C PRO A 625 57.27 -23.16 -45.96
N GLY A 626 56.92 -24.22 -45.23
CA GLY A 626 57.19 -25.62 -45.62
C GLY A 626 58.63 -26.11 -45.39
N GLY A 627 59.48 -25.32 -44.73
CA GLY A 627 60.85 -25.70 -44.34
C GLY A 627 61.03 -25.81 -42.83
N ASP A 628 62.19 -26.34 -42.42
CA ASP A 628 62.60 -26.46 -41.01
C ASP A 628 62.97 -25.10 -40.41
N VAL A 629 62.94 -25.01 -39.08
CA VAL A 629 63.46 -23.85 -38.35
C VAL A 629 64.99 -23.92 -38.36
N VAL A 630 65.62 -22.86 -38.89
CA VAL A 630 67.09 -22.72 -38.89
C VAL A 630 67.50 -21.83 -37.73
N VAL A 631 68.38 -22.35 -36.87
CA VAL A 631 68.95 -21.64 -35.72
C VAL A 631 70.40 -21.26 -36.02
N THR A 632 70.71 -19.97 -35.94
CA THR A 632 72.08 -19.45 -36.08
C THR A 632 72.52 -18.81 -34.76
N ILE A 633 73.57 -19.34 -34.14
CA ILE A 633 74.20 -18.78 -32.94
C ILE A 633 75.36 -17.87 -33.35
N ALA A 634 75.48 -16.71 -32.69
CA ALA A 634 76.50 -15.70 -32.93
C ALA A 634 77.84 -16.01 -32.22
#